data_AF-A0A9E1XGA9-F1
#
_entry.id   AF-A0A9E1XGA9-F1
#
_cell.length_a   1.000
_cell.length_b   1.000
_cell.length_c   1.000
_cell.angle_alpha   90.00
_cell.angle_beta   90.00
_cell.angle_gamma   90.00
#
_symmetry.space_group_name_H-M   'P 1'
#
loop_
_entity.id
_entity.type
_entity.pdbx_description
1 polymer ?
#
loop_
_entity_poly.entity_id
_entity_poly.type
_entity_poly.pdbx_seq_one_letter_code
_entity_poly.pdbx_strand_id
1 'polypeptide(L)'
;MSEEKKYPSLVAAAFILNKKGEVFLVRAPHWSNKLVIPGGHIEMGESAEETTVREIKEETNLDIHNIEFLKYEEIKDSKYYTKKKHLLSILFKAELKDDSQEVILDEKEGSEYFWLNLKDAIEHEDIEEHTMQAIKDFLFKKKKKGFSKKCKNCEKTDEYKTGWARAQADYQNLVKETEKNRSEWAQYSERQILEEFIPVYDNFKLAFAAERKESDEGWIKGIEYIMKQFGKVLEDRGVIEIRTVGETFDPELHEAISEEESDKEEGEILKEVAVGYKMGNKVIRPAKVVVAK
;
A
#
# COMPACT_ATOMS: atom_id res chain seq x y z
N MET A 1 12.44 24.36 0.87
CA MET A 1 11.17 23.65 0.62
C MET A 1 11.37 22.87 -0.68
N SER A 2 11.47 21.54 -0.62
CA SER A 2 11.57 20.73 -1.83
C SER A 2 10.27 20.90 -2.62
N GLU A 3 10.35 21.34 -3.88
CA GLU A 3 9.19 21.31 -4.77
C GLU A 3 8.65 19.88 -4.79
N GLU A 4 7.39 19.74 -4.38
CA GLU A 4 6.67 18.49 -4.36
C GLU A 4 6.73 17.88 -5.77
N LYS A 5 7.31 16.68 -5.90
CA LYS A 5 7.40 16.01 -7.20
C LYS A 5 6.00 15.84 -7.77
N LYS A 6 5.69 16.52 -8.88
CA LYS A 6 4.41 16.36 -9.58
C LYS A 6 4.50 15.14 -10.50
N TYR A 7 3.76 14.09 -10.15
CA TYR A 7 3.62 12.89 -10.96
C TYR A 7 2.47 13.06 -11.98
N PRO A 8 2.46 12.27 -13.08
CA PRO A 8 1.33 12.26 -14.01
C PRO A 8 0.05 11.83 -13.30
N SER A 9 -1.08 12.43 -13.67
CA SER A 9 -2.40 12.02 -13.16
C SER A 9 -2.96 10.89 -14.03
N LEU A 10 -3.51 9.86 -13.38
CA LEU A 10 -4.20 8.77 -14.05
C LEU A 10 -5.65 9.17 -14.31
N VAL A 11 -6.10 8.97 -15.54
CA VAL A 11 -7.50 9.23 -15.95
C VAL A 11 -8.03 8.04 -16.74
N ALA A 12 -9.33 7.82 -16.66
CA ALA A 12 -10.03 6.79 -17.44
C ALA A 12 -11.20 7.42 -18.21
N ALA A 13 -11.36 7.02 -19.47
CA ALA A 13 -12.32 7.64 -20.38
C ALA A 13 -13.02 6.59 -21.26
N ALA A 14 -14.22 6.91 -21.75
CA ALA A 14 -15.06 5.98 -22.51
C ALA A 14 -15.42 6.48 -23.91
N PHE A 15 -14.87 5.83 -24.94
CA PHE A 15 -15.39 5.92 -26.30
C PHE A 15 -16.72 5.13 -26.39
N ILE A 16 -17.85 5.81 -26.20
CA ILE A 16 -19.19 5.21 -26.11
C ILE A 16 -19.84 5.19 -27.49
N LEU A 17 -20.38 4.04 -27.89
CA LEU A 17 -21.18 3.87 -29.10
C LEU A 17 -22.64 3.57 -28.78
N ASN A 18 -23.57 4.21 -29.49
CA ASN A 18 -24.99 3.81 -29.49
C ASN A 18 -25.27 2.67 -30.49
N LYS A 19 -26.51 2.19 -30.58
CA LYS A 19 -26.87 1.09 -31.51
C LYS A 19 -26.75 1.46 -32.98
N LYS A 20 -26.75 2.75 -33.32
CA LYS A 20 -26.50 3.26 -34.68
C LYS A 20 -25.01 3.32 -35.02
N GLY A 21 -24.12 3.10 -34.04
CA GLY A 21 -22.68 3.20 -34.21
C GLY A 21 -22.16 4.64 -34.23
N GLU A 22 -22.95 5.58 -33.70
CA GLU A 22 -22.53 6.96 -33.46
C GLU A 22 -21.75 7.04 -32.15
N VAL A 23 -20.74 7.90 -32.11
CA VAL A 23 -19.93 8.17 -30.91
C VAL A 23 -20.54 9.30 -30.10
N PHE A 24 -20.55 9.12 -28.78
CA PHE A 24 -20.89 10.18 -27.83
C PHE A 24 -19.69 11.09 -27.57
N LEU A 25 -19.86 12.40 -27.75
CA LEU A 25 -18.86 13.41 -27.42
C LEU A 25 -19.49 14.52 -26.57
N VAL A 26 -18.69 15.08 -25.67
CA VAL A 26 -19.11 16.17 -24.79
C VAL A 26 -18.27 17.42 -25.06
N ARG A 27 -18.90 18.58 -25.08
CA ARG A 27 -18.22 19.87 -25.13
C ARG A 27 -17.77 20.25 -23.71
N ALA A 28 -16.48 20.07 -23.45
CA ALA A 28 -15.93 20.19 -22.10
C ALA A 28 -15.28 21.56 -21.83
N PRO A 29 -15.76 22.33 -20.83
CA PRO A 29 -15.18 23.63 -20.49
C PRO A 29 -13.70 23.56 -20.12
N HIS A 30 -13.29 22.50 -19.41
CA HIS A 30 -11.90 22.31 -18.97
C HIS A 30 -10.93 21.95 -20.10
N TRP A 31 -11.45 21.65 -21.30
CA TRP A 31 -10.71 21.45 -22.57
C TRP A 31 -10.87 22.63 -23.54
N SER A 32 -10.99 23.85 -23.03
CA SER A 32 -11.19 25.05 -23.86
C SER A 32 -12.42 24.94 -24.76
N ASN A 33 -13.49 24.31 -24.27
CA ASN A 33 -14.76 24.05 -24.97
C ASN A 33 -14.63 23.18 -26.23
N LYS A 34 -13.62 22.32 -26.32
CA LYS A 34 -13.49 21.31 -27.38
C LYS A 34 -14.38 20.09 -27.12
N LEU A 35 -14.71 19.38 -28.19
CA LEU A 35 -15.40 18.09 -28.12
C LEU A 35 -14.41 17.00 -27.73
N VAL A 36 -14.71 16.32 -26.63
CA VAL A 36 -13.87 15.27 -26.06
C VAL A 36 -14.68 14.02 -25.80
N ILE A 37 -13.95 12.92 -25.63
CA ILE A 37 -14.48 11.71 -25.00
C ILE A 37 -14.58 11.96 -23.49
N PRO A 38 -15.74 11.73 -22.85
CA PRO A 38 -15.93 11.95 -21.41
C PRO A 38 -15.14 10.94 -20.56
N GLY A 39 -14.84 11.35 -19.32
CA GLY A 39 -14.02 10.59 -18.39
C GLY A 39 -13.26 11.46 -17.39
N GLY A 40 -12.86 10.85 -16.29
CA GLY A 40 -12.29 11.54 -15.14
C GLY A 40 -11.09 10.86 -14.50
N HIS A 41 -10.75 11.28 -13.29
CA HIS A 41 -9.54 10.81 -12.59
C HIS A 41 -9.80 9.47 -11.89
N ILE A 42 -8.80 8.59 -11.94
CA ILE A 42 -8.87 7.33 -11.19
C ILE A 42 -8.64 7.64 -9.71
N GLU A 43 -9.58 7.22 -8.86
CA GLU A 43 -9.48 7.37 -7.41
C GLU A 43 -8.72 6.22 -6.76
N MET A 44 -8.24 6.46 -5.53
CA MET A 44 -7.48 5.44 -4.79
C MET A 44 -8.38 4.25 -4.46
N GLY A 45 -7.98 3.06 -4.91
CA GLY A 45 -8.70 1.81 -4.67
C GLY A 45 -9.66 1.40 -5.79
N GLU A 46 -9.86 2.25 -6.80
CA GLU A 46 -10.66 1.92 -7.99
C GLU A 46 -9.79 1.31 -9.12
N SER A 47 -10.38 0.39 -9.88
CA SER A 47 -9.86 0.02 -11.20
C SER A 47 -10.26 1.06 -12.25
N ALA A 48 -9.50 1.13 -13.36
CA ALA A 48 -9.82 2.04 -14.45
C ALA A 48 -11.20 1.75 -15.10
N GLU A 49 -11.66 0.50 -15.08
CA GLU A 49 -13.00 0.14 -15.56
C GLU A 49 -14.10 0.66 -14.62
N GLU A 50 -13.91 0.50 -13.30
CA GLU A 50 -14.84 1.04 -12.29
C GLU A 50 -14.92 2.57 -12.37
N THR A 51 -13.77 3.25 -12.45
CA THR A 51 -13.72 4.70 -12.67
C THR A 51 -14.46 5.08 -13.95
N THR A 52 -14.27 4.34 -15.05
CA THR A 52 -14.97 4.62 -16.31
C THR A 52 -16.49 4.53 -16.15
N VAL A 53 -17.00 3.51 -15.46
CA VAL A 53 -18.46 3.39 -15.21
C VAL A 53 -18.97 4.53 -14.34
N ARG A 54 -18.25 4.85 -13.25
CA ARG A 54 -18.63 5.90 -12.30
C ARG A 54 -18.65 7.27 -12.98
N GLU A 55 -17.54 7.68 -13.59
CA GLU A 55 -17.37 8.99 -14.22
C GLU A 55 -18.41 9.20 -15.32
N ILE A 56 -18.64 8.22 -16.20
CA ILE A 56 -19.67 8.36 -17.24
C ILE A 56 -21.06 8.51 -16.64
N LYS A 57 -21.37 7.78 -15.56
CA LYS A 57 -22.66 7.90 -14.90
C LYS A 57 -22.83 9.27 -14.23
N GLU A 58 -21.79 9.77 -13.57
CA GLU A 58 -21.80 11.06 -12.86
C GLU A 58 -21.83 12.24 -13.84
N GLU A 59 -21.02 12.22 -14.90
CA GLU A 59 -20.87 13.32 -15.86
C GLU A 59 -22.02 13.42 -16.86
N THR A 60 -22.69 12.30 -17.18
CA THR A 60 -23.60 12.22 -18.34
C THR A 60 -24.95 11.56 -18.06
N ASN A 61 -25.12 10.98 -16.86
CA ASN A 61 -26.22 10.10 -16.49
C ASN A 61 -26.34 8.81 -17.31
N LEU A 62 -25.44 8.50 -18.25
CA LEU A 62 -25.52 7.32 -19.12
C LEU A 62 -25.08 6.02 -18.43
N ASP A 63 -25.72 4.91 -18.81
CA ASP A 63 -25.31 3.57 -18.40
C ASP A 63 -24.63 2.83 -19.55
N ILE A 64 -23.40 2.36 -19.31
CA ILE A 64 -22.57 1.69 -20.32
C ILE A 64 -22.33 0.22 -20.01
N HIS A 65 -22.07 -0.57 -21.03
CA HIS A 65 -21.68 -1.98 -20.93
C HIS A 65 -20.68 -2.37 -22.02
N ASN A 66 -20.27 -3.64 -22.07
CA ASN A 66 -19.28 -4.16 -23.03
C ASN A 66 -18.00 -3.32 -23.06
N ILE A 67 -17.47 -3.03 -21.87
CA ILE A 67 -16.29 -2.20 -21.67
C ILE A 67 -15.07 -3.01 -22.10
N GLU A 68 -14.38 -2.52 -23.13
CA GLU A 68 -13.22 -3.16 -23.73
C GLU A 68 -12.06 -2.17 -23.77
N PHE A 69 -10.90 -2.55 -23.22
CA PHE A 69 -9.70 -1.72 -23.32
C PHE A 69 -9.36 -1.40 -24.78
N LEU A 70 -9.26 -0.11 -25.10
CA LEU A 70 -8.95 0.34 -26.46
C LEU A 70 -7.47 0.68 -26.61
N LYS A 71 -6.95 1.55 -25.75
CA LYS A 71 -5.54 1.97 -25.70
C LYS A 71 -5.24 2.75 -24.42
N TYR A 72 -3.97 3.00 -24.16
CA TYR A 72 -3.55 4.09 -23.29
C TYR A 72 -2.95 5.22 -24.13
N GLU A 73 -2.98 6.45 -23.61
CA GLU A 73 -2.32 7.60 -24.23
C GLU A 73 -1.76 8.57 -23.20
N GLU A 74 -0.66 9.22 -23.56
CA GLU A 74 -0.02 10.25 -22.75
C GLU A 74 -0.41 11.61 -23.31
N ILE A 75 -1.00 12.46 -22.47
CA ILE A 75 -1.35 13.84 -22.80
C ILE A 75 -0.42 14.74 -22.01
N LYS A 76 0.54 15.36 -22.71
CA LYS A 76 1.58 16.21 -22.13
C LYS A 76 1.34 17.64 -22.51
N ASP A 77 1.04 18.49 -21.53
CA ASP A 77 0.88 19.94 -21.72
C ASP A 77 -0.01 20.27 -22.93
N SER A 78 -1.18 19.59 -23.03
CA SER A 78 -2.12 19.89 -24.10
C SER A 78 -2.48 21.37 -24.05
N LYS A 79 -2.30 22.06 -25.19
CA LYS A 79 -2.65 23.49 -25.35
C LYS A 79 -4.14 23.78 -25.08
N TYR A 80 -4.99 22.75 -25.08
CA TYR A 80 -6.43 22.87 -24.88
C TYR A 80 -6.86 22.60 -23.43
N TYR A 81 -6.02 21.92 -22.63
CA TYR A 81 -6.35 21.68 -21.23
C TYR A 81 -6.06 22.93 -20.40
N THR A 82 -7.03 23.37 -19.60
CA THR A 82 -6.97 24.65 -18.84
C THR A 82 -5.81 24.75 -17.84
N LYS A 83 -5.14 23.64 -17.52
CA LYS A 83 -3.99 23.57 -16.61
C LYS A 83 -2.82 22.85 -17.29
N LYS A 84 -1.57 23.24 -17.04
CA LYS A 84 -0.43 22.39 -17.39
C LYS A 84 -0.51 21.09 -16.59
N LYS A 85 -0.82 19.98 -17.27
CA LYS A 85 -0.93 18.64 -16.70
C LYS A 85 -0.26 17.63 -17.62
N HIS A 86 0.28 16.59 -16.99
CA HIS A 86 0.64 15.35 -17.65
C HIS A 86 -0.40 14.31 -17.24
N LEU A 87 -1.23 13.88 -18.19
CA LEU A 87 -2.24 12.85 -17.97
C LEU A 87 -1.79 11.56 -18.63
N LEU A 88 -1.94 10.44 -17.93
CA LEU A 88 -1.90 9.10 -18.52
C LEU A 88 -3.34 8.59 -18.58
N SER A 89 -3.90 8.62 -19.78
CA SER A 89 -5.30 8.27 -20.04
C SER A 89 -5.42 6.81 -20.46
N ILE A 90 -6.32 6.09 -19.79
CA ILE A 90 -6.73 4.73 -20.15
C ILE A 90 -8.08 4.84 -20.84
N LEU A 91 -8.10 4.56 -22.15
CA LEU A 91 -9.29 4.70 -22.97
C LEU A 91 -9.94 3.34 -23.19
N PHE A 92 -11.22 3.25 -22.86
CA PHE A 92 -12.07 2.10 -23.13
C PHE A 92 -13.03 2.37 -24.28
N LYS A 93 -13.41 1.32 -25.00
CA LYS A 93 -14.60 1.30 -25.85
C LYS A 93 -15.75 0.76 -25.01
N ALA A 94 -16.90 1.40 -25.05
CA ALA A 94 -18.11 0.91 -24.41
C ALA A 94 -19.34 1.08 -25.31
N GLU A 95 -20.41 0.37 -24.97
CA GLU A 95 -21.70 0.46 -25.66
C GLU A 95 -22.74 1.03 -24.70
N LEU A 96 -23.60 1.91 -25.21
CA LEU A 96 -24.72 2.44 -24.45
C LEU A 96 -25.76 1.35 -24.21
N LYS A 97 -26.20 1.16 -22.95
CA LYS A 97 -27.20 0.13 -22.63
C LYS A 97 -28.56 0.43 -23.28
N ASP A 98 -28.98 1.69 -23.25
CA ASP A 98 -30.28 2.14 -23.76
C ASP A 98 -30.18 3.48 -24.51
N ASP A 99 -30.41 3.45 -25.82
CA ASP A 99 -30.45 4.64 -26.70
C ASP A 99 -31.57 5.63 -26.36
N SER A 100 -32.55 5.26 -25.52
CA SER A 100 -33.61 6.16 -25.06
C SER A 100 -33.29 6.92 -23.76
N GLN A 101 -32.14 6.63 -23.15
CA GLN A 101 -31.72 7.24 -21.91
C GLN A 101 -31.45 8.75 -22.09
N GLU A 102 -32.00 9.55 -21.18
CA GLU A 102 -31.78 10.99 -21.17
C GLU A 102 -30.35 11.31 -20.72
N VAL A 103 -29.65 12.10 -21.54
CA VAL A 103 -28.33 12.65 -21.23
C VAL A 103 -28.51 13.86 -20.32
N ILE A 104 -27.93 13.81 -19.13
CA ILE A 104 -27.90 14.92 -18.18
C ILE A 104 -26.44 15.21 -17.88
N LEU A 105 -25.95 16.38 -18.31
CA LEU A 105 -24.55 16.75 -18.15
C LEU A 105 -24.30 17.43 -16.81
N ASP A 106 -23.21 17.08 -16.13
CA ASP A 106 -22.66 17.92 -15.05
C ASP A 106 -22.10 19.21 -15.68
N GLU A 107 -22.60 20.37 -15.23
CA GLU A 107 -22.27 21.68 -15.81
C GLU A 107 -20.76 22.04 -15.75
N LYS A 108 -19.98 21.39 -14.86
CA LYS A 108 -18.52 21.59 -14.78
C LYS A 108 -17.76 20.78 -15.82
N GLU A 109 -18.30 19.62 -16.19
CA GLU A 109 -17.64 18.67 -17.08
C GLU A 109 -18.15 18.76 -18.52
N GLY A 110 -19.41 19.16 -18.72
CA GLY A 110 -20.04 19.26 -20.03
C GLY A 110 -21.03 20.40 -20.16
N SER A 111 -20.97 21.10 -21.30
CA SER A 111 -21.91 22.17 -21.65
C SER A 111 -22.92 21.77 -22.74
N GLU A 112 -22.54 20.80 -23.57
CA GLU A 112 -23.31 20.32 -24.72
C GLU A 112 -22.83 18.90 -25.06
N TYR A 113 -23.68 18.07 -25.66
CA TYR A 113 -23.31 16.74 -26.12
C TYR A 113 -23.70 16.49 -27.57
N PHE A 114 -23.03 15.54 -28.20
CA PHE A 114 -23.26 15.16 -29.58
C PHE A 114 -23.21 13.64 -29.74
N TRP A 115 -24.17 13.12 -30.51
CA TRP A 115 -24.06 11.81 -31.13
C TRP A 115 -23.67 12.02 -32.58
N LEU A 116 -22.43 11.67 -32.93
CA LEU A 116 -21.92 11.86 -34.28
C LEU A 116 -21.54 10.53 -34.90
N ASN A 117 -21.76 10.39 -36.21
CA ASN A 117 -21.13 9.29 -36.92
C ASN A 117 -19.59 9.48 -36.88
N LEU A 118 -18.84 8.38 -36.97
CA LEU A 118 -17.39 8.40 -36.76
C LEU A 118 -16.61 9.25 -37.80
N LYS A 119 -17.17 9.48 -38.99
CA LYS A 119 -16.54 10.32 -40.02
C LYS A 119 -16.80 11.80 -39.75
N ASP A 120 -18.04 12.15 -39.42
CA ASP A 120 -18.42 13.52 -39.07
C ASP A 120 -17.68 13.97 -37.81
N ALA A 121 -17.49 13.07 -36.84
CA ALA A 121 -16.73 13.35 -35.62
C ALA A 121 -15.28 13.77 -35.92
N ILE A 122 -14.56 13.04 -36.80
CA ILE A 122 -13.15 13.36 -37.12
C ILE A 122 -13.00 14.61 -38.00
N GLU A 123 -14.08 15.06 -38.64
CA GLU A 123 -14.13 16.27 -39.47
C GLU A 123 -14.69 17.47 -38.70
N HIS A 124 -15.16 17.29 -37.47
CA HIS A 124 -15.76 18.33 -36.66
C HIS A 124 -14.72 19.39 -36.26
N GLU A 125 -15.01 20.68 -36.49
CA GLU A 125 -14.08 21.79 -36.27
C GLU A 125 -13.61 21.91 -34.80
N ASP A 126 -14.50 21.55 -33.88
CA ASP A 126 -14.24 21.60 -32.43
C ASP A 126 -13.70 20.33 -31.79
N ILE A 127 -13.37 19.28 -32.56
CA ILE A 127 -12.84 18.07 -31.94
C ILE A 127 -11.45 18.30 -31.34
N GLU A 128 -11.22 17.76 -30.15
CA GLU A 128 -9.90 17.74 -29.52
C GLU A 128 -8.96 16.74 -30.24
N GLU A 129 -7.67 17.03 -30.29
CA GLU A 129 -6.70 16.30 -31.11
C GLU A 129 -6.52 14.83 -30.68
N HIS A 130 -6.39 14.55 -29.38
CA HIS A 130 -6.30 13.19 -28.85
C HIS A 130 -7.61 12.43 -29.06
N THR A 131 -8.75 13.11 -28.88
CA THR A 131 -10.07 12.55 -29.18
C THR A 131 -10.19 12.15 -30.64
N MET A 132 -9.87 13.05 -31.59
CA MET A 132 -9.85 12.75 -33.03
C MET A 132 -8.93 11.56 -33.34
N GLN A 133 -7.74 11.53 -32.74
CA GLN A 133 -6.79 10.44 -32.98
C GLN A 133 -7.32 9.10 -32.45
N ALA A 134 -7.99 9.08 -31.30
CA ALA A 134 -8.66 7.89 -30.77
C ALA A 134 -9.73 7.34 -31.73
N ILE A 135 -10.56 8.21 -32.32
CA ILE A 135 -11.56 7.82 -33.32
C ILE A 135 -10.89 7.26 -34.58
N LYS A 136 -9.82 7.92 -35.07
CA LYS A 136 -9.04 7.44 -36.23
C LYS A 136 -8.42 6.07 -35.97
N ASP A 137 -7.85 5.85 -34.79
CA ASP A 137 -7.26 4.57 -34.38
C ASP A 137 -8.31 3.46 -34.34
N PHE A 138 -9.50 3.76 -33.80
CA PHE A 138 -10.63 2.84 -33.78
C PHE A 138 -11.08 2.44 -35.19
N LEU A 139 -11.25 3.42 -36.08
CA LEU A 139 -11.59 3.19 -37.50
C LEU A 139 -10.53 2.33 -38.22
N PHE A 140 -9.25 2.59 -37.96
CA PHE A 140 -8.15 1.82 -38.54
C PHE A 140 -8.12 0.36 -38.04
N LYS A 141 -8.36 0.14 -36.73
CA LYS A 141 -8.46 -1.22 -36.15
C LYS A 141 -9.62 -2.01 -36.76
N LYS A 142 -10.78 -1.38 -36.97
CA LYS A 142 -11.94 -2.02 -37.61
C LYS A 142 -11.61 -2.53 -39.02
N LYS A 143 -10.82 -1.76 -39.80
CA LYS A 143 -10.35 -2.19 -41.14
C LYS A 143 -9.35 -3.35 -41.10
N LYS A 144 -8.51 -3.44 -40.06
CA LYS A 144 -7.52 -4.53 -39.91
C LYS A 144 -8.10 -5.87 -39.46
N LYS A 145 -9.31 -5.92 -38.87
CA LYS A 145 -9.98 -7.20 -38.53
C LYS A 145 -10.26 -8.11 -39.75
N GLY A 146 -10.13 -7.60 -40.99
CA GLY A 146 -10.18 -8.39 -42.24
C GLY A 146 -8.85 -8.89 -42.79
N PHE A 147 -7.69 -8.50 -42.21
CA PHE A 147 -6.37 -8.94 -42.65
C PHE A 147 -5.54 -9.40 -41.45
N SER A 148 -5.46 -10.72 -41.26
CA SER A 148 -4.51 -11.38 -40.36
C SER A 148 -3.08 -11.08 -40.81
N LYS A 149 -2.50 -9.99 -40.31
CA LYS A 149 -1.07 -9.73 -40.41
C LYS A 149 -0.55 -9.38 -39.02
N LYS A 150 0.34 -10.24 -38.50
CA LYS A 150 1.02 -10.12 -37.21
C LYS A 150 1.49 -8.67 -37.03
N CYS A 151 0.86 -7.94 -36.10
CA CYS A 151 1.07 -6.51 -35.92
C CYS A 151 2.39 -6.29 -35.16
N LYS A 152 3.39 -5.57 -35.68
CA LYS A 152 4.62 -5.28 -34.92
C LYS A 152 4.40 -4.64 -33.53
N ASN A 153 3.23 -4.02 -33.30
CA ASN A 153 2.86 -3.47 -32.00
C ASN A 153 2.27 -4.51 -31.02
N CYS A 154 1.90 -5.72 -31.46
CA CYS A 154 1.39 -6.74 -30.55
C CYS A 154 2.50 -7.33 -29.66
N GLU A 155 3.74 -7.48 -30.16
CA GLU A 155 4.88 -7.90 -29.34
C GLU A 155 5.18 -6.88 -28.23
N LYS A 156 5.20 -5.58 -28.55
CA LYS A 156 5.31 -4.53 -27.51
C LYS A 156 4.17 -4.57 -26.50
N THR A 157 2.95 -4.86 -26.96
CA THR A 157 1.78 -4.97 -26.07
C THR A 157 1.93 -6.14 -25.10
N ASP A 158 2.45 -7.27 -25.56
CA ASP A 158 2.70 -8.45 -24.70
C ASP A 158 3.88 -8.24 -23.76
N GLU A 159 4.95 -7.55 -24.20
CA GLU A 159 6.05 -7.10 -23.34
C GLU A 159 5.56 -6.16 -22.24
N TYR A 160 4.71 -5.17 -22.57
CA TYR A 160 4.14 -4.26 -21.58
C TYR A 160 3.19 -4.97 -20.62
N LYS A 161 2.34 -5.89 -21.10
CA LYS A 161 1.47 -6.69 -20.22
C LYS A 161 2.28 -7.57 -19.28
N THR A 162 3.33 -8.21 -19.79
CA THR A 162 4.23 -9.04 -18.98
C THR A 162 4.98 -8.19 -17.96
N GLY A 163 5.49 -7.03 -18.38
CA GLY A 163 6.15 -6.07 -17.49
C GLY A 163 5.21 -5.51 -16.41
N TRP A 164 3.96 -5.22 -16.77
CA TRP A 164 2.94 -4.74 -15.82
C TRP A 164 2.56 -5.82 -14.82
N ALA A 165 2.30 -7.05 -15.27
CA ALA A 165 2.02 -8.17 -14.38
C ALA A 165 3.18 -8.44 -13.40
N ARG A 166 4.43 -8.33 -13.88
CA ARG A 166 5.62 -8.43 -13.03
C ARG A 166 5.70 -7.29 -12.02
N ALA A 167 5.54 -6.05 -12.47
CA ALA A 167 5.57 -4.88 -11.58
C ALA A 167 4.47 -4.93 -10.51
N GLN A 168 3.28 -5.42 -10.86
CA GLN A 168 2.18 -5.63 -9.92
C GLN A 168 2.54 -6.70 -8.88
N ALA A 169 3.13 -7.82 -9.30
CA ALA A 169 3.61 -8.86 -8.38
C ALA A 169 4.73 -8.34 -7.46
N ASP A 170 5.70 -7.60 -8.01
CA ASP A 170 6.80 -6.99 -7.26
C ASP A 170 6.26 -5.99 -6.23
N TYR A 171 5.27 -5.18 -6.60
CA TYR A 171 4.62 -4.25 -5.68
C TYR A 171 3.89 -4.99 -4.54
N GLN A 172 3.13 -6.04 -4.85
CA GLN A 172 2.46 -6.84 -3.82
C GLN A 172 3.46 -7.50 -2.85
N ASN A 173 4.60 -7.96 -3.36
CA ASN A 173 5.68 -8.49 -2.54
C ASN A 173 6.30 -7.40 -1.66
N LEU A 174 6.58 -6.23 -2.23
CA LEU A 174 7.13 -5.08 -1.50
C LEU A 174 6.21 -4.62 -0.37
N VAL A 175 4.90 -4.56 -0.60
CA VAL A 175 3.93 -4.18 0.43
C VAL A 175 3.98 -5.17 1.60
N LYS A 176 3.90 -6.48 1.30
CA LYS A 176 3.99 -7.53 2.34
C LYS A 176 5.30 -7.49 3.11
N GLU A 177 6.41 -7.28 2.41
CA GLU A 177 7.74 -7.17 3.01
C GLU A 177 7.86 -5.92 3.88
N THR A 178 7.32 -4.78 3.42
CA THR A 178 7.33 -3.52 4.17
C THR A 178 6.50 -3.62 5.45
N GLU A 179 5.32 -4.24 5.40
CA GLU A 179 4.48 -4.46 6.58
C GLU A 179 5.18 -5.36 7.60
N LYS A 180 5.79 -6.47 7.13
CA LYS A 180 6.59 -7.36 7.98
C LYS A 180 7.75 -6.60 8.64
N ASN A 181 8.55 -5.90 7.84
CA ASN A 181 9.71 -5.15 8.32
C ASN A 181 9.30 -4.05 9.32
N ARG A 182 8.15 -3.40 9.11
CA ARG A 182 7.61 -2.40 10.04
C ARG A 182 7.26 -3.02 11.40
N SER A 183 6.63 -4.20 11.41
CA SER A 183 6.32 -4.92 12.65
C SER A 183 7.59 -5.37 13.37
N GLU A 184 8.57 -5.91 12.63
CA GLU A 184 9.85 -6.33 13.19
C GLU A 184 10.64 -5.15 13.77
N TRP A 185 10.63 -4.02 13.07
CA TRP A 185 11.30 -2.80 13.52
C TRP A 185 10.67 -2.22 14.78
N ALA A 186 9.34 -2.27 14.90
CA ALA A 186 8.64 -1.86 16.13
C ALA A 186 9.03 -2.74 17.32
N GLN A 187 9.04 -4.06 17.17
CA GLN A 187 9.47 -5.00 18.22
C GLN A 187 10.96 -4.85 18.57
N TYR A 188 11.80 -4.56 17.58
CA TYR A 188 13.21 -4.28 17.80
C TYR A 188 13.41 -3.00 18.62
N SER A 189 12.74 -1.91 18.25
CA SER A 189 12.82 -0.64 18.97
C SER A 189 12.31 -0.76 20.41
N GLU A 190 11.20 -1.47 20.63
CA GLU A 190 10.69 -1.75 21.98
C GLU A 190 11.71 -2.53 22.83
N ARG A 191 12.39 -3.52 22.22
CA ARG A 191 13.44 -4.28 22.90
C ARG A 191 14.63 -3.42 23.30
N GLN A 192 15.12 -2.55 22.41
CA GLN A 192 16.26 -1.67 22.72
C GLN A 192 15.97 -0.81 23.95
N ILE A 193 14.75 -0.28 24.07
CA ILE A 193 14.33 0.48 25.25
C ILE A 193 14.32 -0.43 26.48
N LEU A 194 13.75 -1.63 26.38
CA LEU A 194 13.71 -2.58 27.50
C LEU A 194 15.11 -3.01 27.96
N GLU A 195 16.08 -3.18 27.06
CA GLU A 195 17.49 -3.47 27.39
C GLU A 195 18.09 -2.40 28.31
N GLU A 196 17.74 -1.13 28.12
CA GLU A 196 18.21 -0.01 28.95
C GLU A 196 17.48 0.09 30.29
N PHE A 197 16.18 -0.24 30.34
CA PHE A 197 15.36 -0.10 31.55
C PHE A 197 15.42 -1.31 32.49
N ILE A 198 15.65 -2.52 31.97
CA ILE A 198 15.74 -3.74 32.78
C ILE A 198 16.82 -3.64 33.89
N PRO A 199 18.05 -3.17 33.63
CA PRO A 199 19.06 -2.98 34.68
C PRO A 199 18.60 -2.06 35.81
N VAL A 200 17.80 -1.03 35.48
CA VAL A 200 17.22 -0.13 36.48
C VAL A 200 16.22 -0.89 37.36
N TYR A 201 15.35 -1.69 36.74
CA TYR A 201 14.40 -2.56 37.47
C TYR A 201 15.10 -3.58 38.37
N ASP A 202 16.20 -4.19 37.91
CA ASP A 202 16.98 -5.13 38.71
C ASP A 202 17.64 -4.45 39.91
N ASN A 203 18.18 -3.24 39.74
CA ASN A 203 18.72 -2.47 40.86
C ASN A 203 17.65 -2.15 41.91
N PHE A 204 16.41 -1.87 41.48
CA PHE A 204 15.28 -1.75 42.41
C PHE A 204 15.00 -3.08 43.14
N LYS A 205 15.02 -4.23 42.45
CA LYS A 205 14.90 -5.56 43.08
C LYS A 205 15.98 -5.78 44.14
N LEU A 206 17.23 -5.50 43.82
CA LEU A 206 18.37 -5.66 44.73
C LEU A 206 18.28 -4.74 45.95
N ALA A 207 17.98 -3.46 45.74
CA ALA A 207 17.82 -2.49 46.82
C ALA A 207 16.69 -2.89 47.79
N PHE A 208 15.62 -3.49 47.26
CA PHE A 208 14.52 -4.01 48.07
C PHE A 208 14.91 -5.31 48.81
N ALA A 209 15.71 -6.20 48.22
CA ALA A 209 16.12 -7.45 48.84
C ALA A 209 17.13 -7.30 50.00
N ALA A 210 17.78 -6.13 50.14
CA ALA A 210 18.75 -5.87 51.20
C ALA A 210 18.11 -5.88 52.61
N GLU A 211 18.88 -6.30 53.61
CA GLU A 211 18.46 -6.48 55.01
C GLU A 211 17.99 -5.15 55.65
N ARG A 212 16.84 -5.16 56.34
CA ARG A 212 16.11 -3.94 56.75
C ARG A 212 16.03 -3.77 58.26
N LYS A 213 16.09 -2.53 58.74
CA LYS A 213 15.76 -2.14 60.13
C LYS A 213 14.26 -1.86 60.24
N GLU A 214 13.63 -2.27 61.36
CA GLU A 214 12.17 -2.32 61.57
C GLU A 214 11.37 -1.00 61.43
N SER A 215 12.00 0.17 61.23
CA SER A 215 11.33 1.46 61.45
C SER A 215 10.55 2.06 60.26
N ASP A 216 10.35 1.33 59.15
CA ASP A 216 10.18 1.95 57.84
C ASP A 216 9.09 1.32 56.92
N GLU A 217 8.01 0.81 57.51
CA GLU A 217 7.02 -0.05 56.82
C GLU A 217 6.19 0.63 55.70
N GLY A 218 5.94 1.95 55.77
CA GLY A 218 5.01 2.64 54.87
C GLY A 218 5.53 2.85 53.44
N TRP A 219 6.76 3.36 53.30
CA TRP A 219 7.38 3.57 51.99
C TRP A 219 7.79 2.24 51.33
N ILE A 220 8.12 1.23 52.14
CA ILE A 220 8.41 -0.13 51.68
C ILE A 220 7.25 -0.71 50.87
N LYS A 221 6.02 -0.60 51.39
CA LYS A 221 4.82 -1.08 50.68
C LYS A 221 4.58 -0.32 49.37
N GLY A 222 4.90 0.97 49.33
CA GLY A 222 4.82 1.79 48.12
C GLY A 222 5.79 1.34 47.02
N ILE A 223 7.04 1.06 47.38
CA ILE A 223 8.05 0.55 46.43
C ILE A 223 7.69 -0.87 45.97
N GLU A 224 7.23 -1.75 46.87
CA GLU A 224 6.78 -3.09 46.50
C GLU A 224 5.65 -3.04 45.45
N TYR A 225 4.71 -2.10 45.61
CA TYR A 225 3.64 -1.89 44.64
C TYR A 225 4.18 -1.43 43.28
N ILE A 226 5.13 -0.47 43.26
CA ILE A 226 5.78 0.00 42.02
C ILE A 226 6.50 -1.16 41.31
N MET A 227 7.19 -2.02 42.05
CA MET A 227 7.89 -3.18 41.48
C MET A 227 6.93 -4.20 40.86
N LYS A 228 5.78 -4.45 41.51
CA LYS A 228 4.72 -5.31 40.96
C LYS A 228 4.11 -4.72 39.70
N GLN A 229 3.85 -3.41 39.69
CA GLN A 229 3.33 -2.72 38.50
C GLN A 229 4.33 -2.78 37.34
N PHE A 230 5.62 -2.56 37.61
CA PHE A 230 6.67 -2.62 36.59
C PHE A 230 6.81 -4.04 36.03
N GLY A 231 6.84 -5.07 36.90
CA GLY A 231 6.86 -6.47 36.48
C GLY A 231 5.65 -6.83 35.60
N LYS A 232 4.46 -6.35 35.96
CA LYS A 232 3.25 -6.52 35.15
C LYS A 232 3.37 -5.84 33.78
N VAL A 233 3.94 -4.64 33.70
CA VAL A 233 4.18 -3.97 32.40
C VAL A 233 5.11 -4.81 31.53
N LEU A 234 6.16 -5.39 32.09
CA LEU A 234 7.05 -6.30 31.34
C LEU A 234 6.29 -7.53 30.83
N GLU A 235 5.48 -8.17 31.68
CA GLU A 235 4.68 -9.34 31.32
C GLU A 235 3.63 -9.02 30.23
N ASP A 236 2.91 -7.90 30.36
CA ASP A 236 1.92 -7.44 29.37
C ASP A 236 2.58 -7.14 28.00
N ARG A 237 3.88 -6.82 27.98
CA ARG A 237 4.69 -6.65 26.76
C ARG A 237 5.35 -7.95 26.29
N GLY A 238 5.05 -9.09 26.91
CA GLY A 238 5.57 -10.40 26.54
C GLY A 238 7.03 -10.63 26.94
N VAL A 239 7.56 -9.82 27.85
CA VAL A 239 8.87 -10.01 28.45
C VAL A 239 8.75 -11.01 29.60
N ILE A 240 9.56 -12.05 29.58
CA ILE A 240 9.60 -13.09 30.59
C ILE A 240 11.02 -13.30 31.10
N GLU A 241 11.14 -13.63 32.39
CA GLU A 241 12.41 -14.03 33.00
C GLU A 241 12.83 -15.41 32.45
N ILE A 242 14.12 -15.56 32.15
CA ILE A 242 14.72 -16.82 31.72
C ILE A 242 14.86 -17.71 32.95
N ARG A 243 14.37 -18.95 32.87
CA ARG A 243 14.54 -19.93 33.95
C ARG A 243 15.97 -20.42 33.98
N THR A 244 16.55 -20.50 35.17
CA THR A 244 17.98 -20.76 35.35
C THR A 244 18.24 -21.95 36.27
N VAL A 245 18.17 -21.77 37.59
CA VAL A 245 18.61 -22.79 38.58
C VAL A 245 17.86 -24.11 38.39
N GLY A 246 18.61 -25.20 38.21
CA GLY A 246 18.09 -26.54 37.96
C GLY A 246 17.80 -26.86 36.48
N GLU A 247 17.97 -25.89 35.58
CA GLU A 247 17.94 -26.11 34.13
C GLU A 247 19.35 -26.40 33.59
N THR A 248 19.42 -27.00 32.41
CA THR A 248 20.69 -27.19 31.68
C THR A 248 21.14 -25.86 31.06
N PHE A 249 22.44 -25.58 31.11
CA PHE A 249 23.03 -24.43 30.46
C PHE A 249 22.77 -24.42 28.94
N ASP A 250 22.47 -23.24 28.41
CA ASP A 250 22.14 -23.01 27.01
C ASP A 250 22.82 -21.70 26.58
N PRO A 251 23.83 -21.73 25.71
CA PRO A 251 24.53 -20.53 25.24
C PRO A 251 23.62 -19.49 24.57
N GLU A 252 22.44 -19.87 24.07
CA GLU A 252 21.50 -18.91 23.48
C GLU A 252 20.75 -18.10 24.55
N LEU A 253 20.62 -18.65 25.77
CA LEU A 253 19.83 -18.07 26.87
C LEU A 253 20.69 -17.60 28.06
N HIS A 254 21.89 -18.14 28.19
CA HIS A 254 22.71 -18.07 29.39
C HIS A 254 24.14 -17.62 29.11
N GLU A 255 24.70 -16.82 30.00
CA GLU A 255 26.11 -16.41 30.04
C GLU A 255 26.76 -17.06 31.28
N ALA A 256 27.63 -18.05 31.08
CA ALA A 256 28.35 -18.70 32.18
C ALA A 256 29.46 -17.77 32.70
N ILE A 257 29.38 -17.40 33.97
CA ILE A 257 30.37 -16.53 34.63
C ILE A 257 31.48 -17.33 35.32
N SER A 258 31.14 -18.53 35.81
CA SER A 258 32.10 -19.45 36.43
C SER A 258 31.55 -20.89 36.45
N GLU A 259 32.45 -21.82 36.72
CA GLU A 259 32.14 -23.24 36.93
C GLU A 259 32.52 -23.64 38.37
N GLU A 260 31.71 -24.46 39.02
CA GLU A 260 31.96 -24.98 40.38
C GLU A 260 31.86 -26.52 40.41
N GLU A 261 32.69 -27.18 41.22
CA GLU A 261 32.54 -28.62 41.48
C GLU A 261 31.21 -28.87 42.22
N SER A 262 30.44 -29.85 41.75
CA SER A 262 29.14 -30.21 42.31
C SER A 262 28.83 -31.69 42.12
N ASP A 263 27.92 -32.23 42.94
CA ASP A 263 27.37 -33.58 42.75
C ASP A 263 26.30 -33.63 41.63
N LYS A 264 26.01 -32.50 41.00
CA LYS A 264 25.04 -32.34 39.90
C LYS A 264 25.65 -32.68 38.53
N GLU A 265 24.80 -32.83 37.53
CA GLU A 265 25.25 -33.14 36.16
C GLU A 265 26.05 -31.98 35.56
N GLU A 266 27.11 -32.30 34.80
CA GLU A 266 27.93 -31.31 34.10
C GLU A 266 27.05 -30.42 33.20
N GLY A 267 27.20 -29.10 33.35
CA GLY A 267 26.39 -28.11 32.64
C GLY A 267 25.03 -27.78 33.28
N GLU A 268 24.66 -28.38 34.41
CA GLU A 268 23.48 -27.93 35.19
C GLU A 268 23.75 -26.56 35.83
N ILE A 269 22.76 -25.66 35.79
CA ILE A 269 22.87 -24.34 36.42
C ILE A 269 22.71 -24.46 37.94
N LEU A 270 23.77 -24.12 38.66
CA LEU A 270 23.85 -24.18 40.12
C LEU A 270 23.29 -22.93 40.78
N LYS A 271 23.62 -21.75 40.24
CA LYS A 271 23.26 -20.46 40.82
C LYS A 271 22.97 -19.44 39.71
N GLU A 272 21.97 -18.60 39.96
CA GLU A 272 21.74 -17.39 39.17
C GLU A 272 22.49 -16.21 39.81
N VAL A 273 23.35 -15.57 39.03
CA VAL A 273 24.10 -14.36 39.42
C VAL A 273 23.34 -13.11 38.98
N ALA A 274 22.71 -13.15 37.80
CA ALA A 274 21.81 -12.11 37.33
C ALA A 274 20.71 -12.71 36.45
N VAL A 275 19.47 -12.24 36.68
CA VAL A 275 18.28 -12.68 35.94
C VAL A 275 18.45 -12.44 34.43
N GLY A 276 18.06 -13.39 33.60
CA GLY A 276 17.95 -13.18 32.15
C GLY A 276 16.53 -12.80 31.75
N TYR A 277 16.37 -12.10 30.62
CA TYR A 277 15.05 -11.75 30.10
C TYR A 277 14.96 -12.04 28.60
N LYS A 278 13.80 -12.52 28.16
CA LYS A 278 13.48 -12.73 26.74
C LYS A 278 12.10 -12.20 26.39
N MET A 279 11.90 -11.82 25.14
CA MET A 279 10.61 -11.41 24.58
C MET A 279 10.31 -12.28 23.36
N GLY A 280 9.26 -13.10 23.45
CA GLY A 280 9.02 -14.18 22.50
C GLY A 280 10.23 -15.12 22.40
N ASN A 281 10.78 -15.28 21.18
CA ASN A 281 11.94 -16.14 20.92
C ASN A 281 13.27 -15.38 20.92
N LYS A 282 13.29 -14.12 21.35
CA LYS A 282 14.51 -13.30 21.32
C LYS A 282 14.95 -12.94 22.72
N VAL A 283 16.21 -13.21 23.03
CA VAL A 283 16.85 -12.79 24.27
C VAL A 283 17.06 -11.28 24.25
N ILE A 284 16.68 -10.64 25.35
CA ILE A 284 16.93 -9.22 25.65
C ILE A 284 18.26 -9.11 26.39
N ARG A 285 18.42 -9.95 27.42
CA ARG A 285 19.66 -10.09 28.19
C ARG A 285 19.81 -11.54 28.62
N PRO A 286 20.95 -12.21 28.37
CA PRO A 286 21.16 -13.56 28.85
C PRO A 286 21.21 -13.58 30.39
N ALA A 287 20.80 -14.69 30.99
CA ALA A 287 20.97 -14.86 32.43
C ALA A 287 22.42 -15.17 32.75
N LYS A 288 22.99 -14.51 33.76
CA LYS A 288 24.36 -14.79 34.21
C LYS A 288 24.33 -15.88 35.25
N VAL A 289 25.02 -16.98 35.00
CA VAL A 289 24.88 -18.22 35.79
C VAL A 289 26.22 -18.83 36.16
N VAL A 290 26.20 -19.62 37.24
CA VAL A 290 27.28 -20.54 37.62
C VAL A 290 26.84 -21.95 37.28
N VAL A 291 27.68 -22.70 36.57
CA VAL A 291 27.34 -24.05 36.09
C VAL A 291 28.18 -25.11 36.79
N ALA A 292 27.66 -26.34 36.86
CA ALA A 292 28.37 -27.49 37.36
C ALA A 292 29.45 -27.94 36.38
N LYS A 293 30.63 -28.24 36.92
CA LYS A 293 31.77 -28.81 36.20
C LYS A 293 31.80 -30.32 36.24
#